data_AF-A0A2X1PHC3-F1
#
_entry.id   AF-A0A2X1PHC3-F1
#
_cell.length_a   1.000
_cell.length_b   1.000
_cell.length_c   1.000
_cell.angle_alpha   90.00
_cell.angle_beta   90.00
_cell.angle_gamma   90.00
#
_symmetry.space_group_name_H-M   'P 1'
#
loop_
_entity.id
_entity.type
_entity.pdbx_description
1 polymer ?
#
loop_
_entity_poly.entity_id
_entity_poly.type
_entity_poly.pdbx_seq_one_letter_code
_entity_poly.pdbx_strand_id
1 'polypeptide(L)'
;MMKKGFLVIGYGKLGGIELGYKSDLDLVFLYDAVESQTTGGKKVIDSNQFYLRLAQKIVSIFSINTSAGVLYEADMRLRPSGDAGLIGCSLSAFSHYQLNDAWTWEKQALVRARPVFGESSLKAKFEHIRQQVLSASRDIEQLKQDVVEMRKKMFTHLSHSKHSEFNLKTDRGGITDIEFIAQYLMLANAPKKPQLTKWSDNVRIFDDMAEAKIISQTDCDTLKQCYVDLRNAIHHLNLIGKSPVVDETEFVKERSFIQAFWDKLFSS
;
A
#
# COMPACT_ATOMS: atom_id res chain seq x y z
N MET A 1 -20.66 -22.22 -10.12
CA MET A 1 -20.59 -20.74 -10.10
C MET A 1 -19.69 -20.32 -11.27
N MET A 2 -20.16 -19.48 -12.20
CA MET A 2 -19.33 -19.06 -13.35
C MET A 2 -18.11 -18.28 -12.86
N LYS A 3 -16.92 -18.64 -13.38
CA LYS A 3 -15.68 -17.95 -13.06
C LYS A 3 -15.64 -16.59 -13.77
N LYS A 4 -15.56 -15.50 -13.00
CA LYS A 4 -15.48 -14.10 -13.43
C LYS A 4 -14.11 -13.71 -13.96
N GLY A 5 -13.04 -14.40 -13.56
CA GLY A 5 -11.68 -14.14 -14.08
C GLY A 5 -11.09 -12.76 -13.73
N PHE A 6 -11.71 -11.99 -12.83
CA PHE A 6 -11.35 -10.61 -12.51
C PHE A 6 -11.04 -10.44 -11.01
N LEU A 7 -10.07 -9.59 -10.71
CA LEU A 7 -9.51 -9.36 -9.37
C LEU A 7 -9.28 -7.87 -9.16
N VAL A 8 -9.65 -7.37 -7.98
CA VAL A 8 -9.34 -6.00 -7.55
C VAL A 8 -8.40 -6.08 -6.36
N ILE A 9 -7.25 -5.43 -6.50
CA ILE A 9 -6.25 -5.30 -5.45
C ILE A 9 -6.38 -3.90 -4.84
N GLY A 10 -6.52 -3.84 -3.52
CA GLY A 10 -6.41 -2.60 -2.77
C GLY A 10 -4.96 -2.38 -2.37
N TYR A 11 -4.43 -1.20 -2.65
CA TYR A 11 -3.13 -0.70 -2.20
C TYR A 11 -3.31 0.35 -1.10
N GLY A 12 -2.21 0.92 -0.62
CA GLY A 12 -2.20 2.07 0.27
C GLY A 12 -3.05 1.83 1.53
N LYS A 13 -3.93 2.79 1.85
CA LYS A 13 -4.79 2.71 3.05
C LYS A 13 -5.84 1.60 2.95
N LEU A 14 -6.40 1.35 1.78
CA LEU A 14 -7.38 0.28 1.58
C LEU A 14 -6.73 -1.09 1.81
N GLY A 15 -5.54 -1.28 1.25
CA GLY A 15 -4.78 -2.51 1.35
C GLY A 15 -4.19 -2.73 2.75
N GLY A 16 -3.77 -1.64 3.42
CA GLY A 16 -3.32 -1.65 4.81
C GLY A 16 -4.44 -1.69 5.87
N ILE A 17 -5.72 -1.65 5.49
CA ILE A 17 -6.85 -1.62 6.46
C ILE A 17 -6.80 -0.37 7.36
N GLU A 18 -6.61 0.80 6.73
CA GLU A 18 -6.38 2.10 7.40
C GLU A 18 -7.20 3.22 6.76
N LEU A 19 -8.38 2.90 6.24
CA LEU A 19 -9.26 3.91 5.66
C LEU A 19 -9.74 4.90 6.75
N GLY A 20 -9.77 6.18 6.40
CA GLY A 20 -10.43 7.24 7.15
C GLY A 20 -11.58 7.83 6.32
N TYR A 21 -12.27 8.83 6.90
CA TYR A 21 -13.48 9.42 6.31
C TYR A 21 -13.28 10.06 4.93
N LYS A 22 -12.07 10.57 4.65
CA LYS A 22 -11.71 11.25 3.39
C LYS A 22 -10.66 10.44 2.61
N SER A 23 -10.69 9.12 2.70
CA SER A 23 -9.74 8.28 1.98
C SER A 23 -10.17 8.00 0.56
N ASP A 24 -9.25 8.24 -0.37
CA ASP A 24 -9.31 7.66 -1.72
C ASP A 24 -9.09 6.14 -1.66
N LEU A 25 -9.46 5.46 -2.74
CA LEU A 25 -9.22 4.02 -2.92
C LEU A 25 -8.10 3.79 -3.94
N ASP A 26 -6.95 3.37 -3.46
CA ASP A 26 -5.84 2.94 -4.32
C ASP A 26 -6.14 1.54 -4.89
N LEU A 27 -6.44 1.45 -6.19
CA LEU A 27 -6.90 0.22 -6.84
C LEU A 27 -5.97 -0.22 -7.98
N VAL A 28 -5.78 -1.53 -8.09
CA VAL A 28 -5.17 -2.17 -9.27
C VAL A 28 -6.05 -3.31 -9.73
N PHE A 29 -6.35 -3.34 -11.04
CA PHE A 29 -7.20 -4.37 -11.65
C PHE A 29 -6.36 -5.45 -12.31
N LEU A 30 -6.59 -6.70 -11.90
CA LEU A 30 -5.92 -7.87 -12.45
C LEU A 30 -6.96 -8.84 -13.02
N TYR A 31 -6.57 -9.62 -14.01
CA TYR A 31 -7.44 -10.66 -14.57
C TYR A 31 -6.66 -11.91 -14.99
N ASP A 32 -7.36 -13.03 -15.09
CA ASP A 32 -6.83 -14.26 -15.66
C ASP A 32 -6.94 -14.14 -17.19
N ALA A 33 -5.80 -13.93 -17.86
CA ALA A 33 -5.75 -13.82 -19.31
C ALA A 33 -5.81 -15.22 -19.93
N VAL A 34 -7.03 -15.70 -20.16
CA VAL A 34 -7.26 -16.82 -21.06
C VAL A 34 -7.46 -16.22 -22.45
N GLU A 35 -6.55 -16.49 -23.38
CA GLU A 35 -6.70 -16.13 -24.80
C GLU A 35 -7.99 -16.76 -25.34
N SER A 36 -9.04 -15.95 -25.36
CA SER A 36 -10.40 -16.40 -25.62
C SER A 36 -11.28 -15.21 -25.93
N GLN A 37 -12.48 -15.48 -26.45
CA GLN A 37 -13.47 -14.47 -26.76
C GLN A 37 -14.68 -14.57 -25.85
N THR A 38 -15.34 -13.44 -25.60
CA THR A 38 -16.59 -13.39 -24.84
C THR A 38 -17.71 -14.15 -25.55
N THR A 39 -18.51 -14.91 -24.83
CA THR A 39 -19.67 -15.64 -25.38
C THR A 39 -21.00 -15.09 -24.85
N GLY A 40 -22.10 -15.29 -25.60
CA GLY A 40 -23.47 -14.95 -25.15
C GLY A 40 -23.86 -13.47 -25.21
N GLY A 41 -22.96 -12.57 -25.61
CA GLY A 41 -23.24 -11.14 -25.79
C GLY A 41 -23.66 -10.76 -27.21
N LYS A 42 -24.24 -9.57 -27.38
CA LYS A 42 -24.58 -8.99 -28.71
C LYS A 42 -23.35 -8.80 -29.62
N LYS A 43 -22.17 -8.64 -29.02
CA LYS A 43 -20.89 -8.51 -29.72
C LYS A 43 -19.86 -9.42 -29.04
N VAL A 44 -19.15 -10.18 -29.85
CA VAL A 44 -18.00 -10.98 -29.42
C VAL A 44 -16.76 -10.08 -29.44
N ILE A 45 -16.05 -10.01 -28.32
CA ILE A 45 -14.79 -9.27 -28.19
C ILE A 45 -13.73 -10.15 -27.54
N ASP A 46 -12.47 -9.74 -27.69
CA ASP A 46 -11.35 -10.33 -26.97
C ASP A 46 -11.53 -10.19 -25.45
N SER A 47 -11.15 -11.22 -24.70
CA SER A 47 -11.32 -11.26 -23.24
C SER A 47 -10.49 -10.20 -22.52
N ASN A 48 -9.28 -9.87 -22.99
CA ASN A 48 -8.51 -8.77 -22.41
C ASN A 48 -9.23 -7.44 -22.63
N GLN A 49 -9.76 -7.21 -23.83
CA GLN A 49 -10.56 -6.02 -24.11
C GLN A 49 -11.80 -5.94 -23.22
N PHE A 50 -12.47 -7.06 -22.95
CA PHE A 50 -13.60 -7.12 -22.03
C PHE A 50 -13.21 -6.66 -20.62
N TYR A 51 -12.13 -7.20 -20.04
CA TYR A 51 -11.70 -6.83 -18.69
C TYR A 51 -11.21 -5.38 -18.58
N LEU A 52 -10.54 -4.86 -19.61
CA LEU A 52 -10.17 -3.44 -19.64
C LEU A 52 -11.39 -2.53 -19.65
N ARG A 53 -12.43 -2.87 -20.43
CA ARG A 53 -13.70 -2.12 -20.42
C ARG A 53 -14.44 -2.24 -19.08
N LEU A 54 -14.40 -3.41 -18.46
CA LEU A 54 -14.97 -3.61 -17.12
C LEU A 54 -14.26 -2.71 -16.09
N ALA A 55 -12.93 -2.71 -16.07
CA ALA A 55 -12.14 -1.83 -15.20
C ALA A 55 -12.47 -0.34 -15.42
N GLN A 56 -12.53 0.11 -16.68
CA GLN A 56 -12.94 1.48 -17.03
C GLN A 56 -14.35 1.80 -16.53
N LYS A 57 -15.28 0.86 -16.67
CA LYS A 57 -16.67 1.06 -16.22
C LYS A 57 -16.75 1.15 -14.69
N ILE A 58 -15.97 0.34 -13.97
CA ILE A 58 -15.88 0.41 -12.51
C ILE A 58 -15.37 1.78 -12.07
N VAL A 59 -14.23 2.24 -12.61
CA VAL A 59 -13.68 3.57 -12.29
C VAL A 59 -14.68 4.67 -12.62
N SER A 60 -15.33 4.59 -13.78
CA SER A 60 -16.39 5.53 -14.15
C SER A 60 -17.52 5.55 -13.12
N ILE A 61 -17.99 4.40 -12.62
CA ILE A 61 -19.05 4.35 -11.61
C ILE A 61 -18.60 5.01 -10.30
N PHE A 62 -17.35 4.84 -9.89
CA PHE A 62 -16.82 5.48 -8.68
C PHE A 62 -16.77 7.01 -8.80
N SER A 63 -16.40 7.53 -9.98
CA SER A 63 -16.19 8.96 -10.21
C SER A 63 -17.40 9.70 -10.79
N ILE A 64 -18.53 9.03 -11.10
CA ILE A 64 -19.74 9.73 -11.58
C ILE A 64 -20.24 10.63 -10.45
N ASN A 65 -20.29 11.93 -10.73
CA ASN A 65 -20.90 12.91 -9.84
C ASN A 65 -22.42 12.89 -10.00
N THR A 66 -23.11 12.41 -8.98
CA THR A 66 -24.58 12.39 -8.91
C THR A 66 -25.08 13.53 -8.03
N SER A 67 -26.41 13.66 -7.87
CA SER A 67 -26.97 14.61 -6.89
C SER A 67 -26.55 14.33 -5.44
N ALA A 68 -26.06 13.12 -5.14
CA ALA A 68 -25.53 12.74 -3.83
C ALA A 68 -24.00 12.87 -3.73
N GLY A 69 -23.34 13.43 -4.76
CA GLY A 69 -21.89 13.49 -4.88
C GLY A 69 -21.28 12.30 -5.61
N VAL A 70 -19.98 12.11 -5.41
CA VAL A 70 -19.19 10.97 -5.92
C VAL A 70 -19.16 9.83 -4.90
N LEU A 71 -18.91 8.60 -5.35
CA LEU A 71 -18.87 7.43 -4.45
C LEU A 71 -17.54 7.36 -3.69
N TYR A 72 -16.43 7.27 -4.42
CA TYR A 72 -15.05 7.40 -3.91
C TYR A 72 -14.16 7.90 -5.05
N GLU A 73 -13.13 8.65 -4.73
CA GLU A 73 -12.03 8.87 -5.66
C GLU A 73 -11.20 7.58 -5.77
N ALA A 74 -11.05 7.07 -7.00
CA ALA A 74 -10.28 5.88 -7.29
C ALA A 74 -8.90 6.27 -7.83
N ASP A 75 -7.85 6.03 -7.06
CA ASP A 75 -6.47 6.26 -7.47
C ASP A 75 -5.90 5.00 -8.13
N MET A 76 -5.54 5.11 -9.41
CA MET A 76 -5.06 4.01 -10.23
C MET A 76 -3.54 4.06 -10.46
N ARG A 77 -2.81 5.00 -9.85
CA ARG A 77 -1.41 5.30 -10.20
C ARG A 77 -0.41 4.22 -9.82
N LEU A 78 -0.77 3.30 -8.92
CA LEU A 78 0.09 2.20 -8.45
C LEU A 78 0.03 0.95 -9.33
N ARG A 79 -0.69 0.99 -10.45
CA ARG A 79 -0.68 -0.10 -11.45
C ARG A 79 0.67 -0.15 -12.20
N PRO A 80 1.05 -1.30 -12.79
CA PRO A 80 2.25 -1.39 -13.62
C PRO A 80 2.35 -0.27 -14.65
N SER A 81 3.54 0.36 -14.73
CA SER A 81 3.82 1.52 -15.58
C SER A 81 3.00 2.78 -15.28
N GLY A 82 2.32 2.84 -14.13
CA GLY A 82 1.57 4.01 -13.65
C GLY A 82 0.58 4.55 -14.68
N ASP A 83 0.59 5.86 -14.89
CA ASP A 83 -0.34 6.53 -15.82
C ASP A 83 -0.13 6.17 -17.30
N ALA A 84 1.08 5.75 -17.67
CA ALA A 84 1.39 5.26 -19.02
C ALA A 84 0.93 3.81 -19.25
N GLY A 85 0.61 3.08 -18.18
CA GLY A 85 0.17 1.69 -18.24
C GLY A 85 -1.33 1.53 -18.52
N LEU A 86 -1.70 0.34 -19.00
CA LEU A 86 -3.10 -0.07 -19.13
C LEU A 86 -3.80 -0.01 -17.77
N ILE A 87 -5.11 0.29 -17.77
CA ILE A 87 -5.92 0.38 -16.54
C ILE A 87 -5.98 -0.92 -15.74
N GLY A 88 -5.68 -2.06 -16.37
CA GLY A 88 -5.52 -3.35 -15.73
C GLY A 88 -4.65 -4.27 -16.59
N CYS A 89 -4.13 -5.33 -15.99
CA CYS A 89 -3.25 -6.29 -16.67
C CYS A 89 -3.52 -7.72 -16.23
N SER A 90 -2.98 -8.68 -16.97
CA SER A 90 -3.07 -10.09 -16.59
C SER A 90 -2.23 -10.38 -15.35
N LEU A 91 -2.59 -11.42 -14.58
CA LEU A 91 -1.76 -11.89 -13.45
C LEU A 91 -0.32 -12.23 -13.87
N SER A 92 -0.14 -12.81 -15.07
CA SER A 92 1.19 -13.14 -15.60
C SER A 92 2.01 -11.89 -15.93
N ALA A 93 1.41 -10.89 -16.58
CA ALA A 93 2.07 -9.62 -16.87
C ALA A 93 2.42 -8.85 -15.59
N PHE A 94 1.51 -8.83 -14.62
CA PHE A 94 1.76 -8.25 -13.30
C PHE A 94 2.94 -8.92 -12.60
N SER A 95 2.97 -10.26 -12.57
CA SER A 95 4.09 -11.02 -11.98
C SER A 95 5.41 -10.72 -12.67
N HIS A 96 5.43 -10.67 -14.01
CA HIS A 96 6.63 -10.36 -14.77
C HIS A 96 7.15 -8.96 -14.46
N TYR A 97 6.28 -7.95 -14.50
CA TYR A 97 6.63 -6.57 -14.20
C TYR A 97 7.18 -6.42 -12.78
N GLN A 98 6.48 -6.98 -11.79
CA GLN A 98 6.88 -6.83 -10.38
C GLN A 98 8.23 -7.49 -10.05
N LEU A 99 8.60 -8.55 -10.77
CA LEU A 99 9.87 -9.24 -10.59
C LEU A 99 11.03 -8.55 -11.33
N ASN A 100 10.79 -8.04 -12.54
CA ASN A 100 11.87 -7.63 -13.44
C ASN A 100 11.99 -6.11 -13.59
N ASP A 101 10.88 -5.37 -13.57
CA ASP A 101 10.85 -3.96 -13.96
C ASP A 101 10.54 -3.02 -12.79
N ALA A 102 9.85 -3.52 -11.75
CA ALA A 102 9.36 -2.69 -10.67
C ALA A 102 10.47 -2.11 -9.78
N TRP A 103 10.37 -0.82 -9.52
CA TRP A 103 11.26 -0.07 -8.63
C TRP A 103 11.07 -0.46 -7.16
N THR A 104 12.06 -0.18 -6.31
CA THR A 104 11.99 -0.47 -4.87
C THR A 104 10.76 0.15 -4.19
N TRP A 105 10.36 1.37 -4.59
CA TRP A 105 9.18 2.02 -4.05
C TRP A 105 7.86 1.34 -4.47
N GLU A 106 7.80 0.72 -5.66
CA GLU A 106 6.63 -0.07 -6.09
C GLU A 106 6.54 -1.36 -5.25
N LYS A 107 7.69 -1.96 -4.94
CA LYS A 107 7.77 -3.12 -4.03
C LYS A 107 7.39 -2.73 -2.59
N GLN A 108 7.75 -1.54 -2.13
CA GLN A 108 7.26 -0.98 -0.86
C GLN A 108 5.74 -0.83 -0.87
N ALA A 109 5.16 -0.29 -1.95
CA ALA A 109 3.70 -0.18 -2.08
C ALA A 109 3.02 -1.56 -2.09
N LEU A 110 3.64 -2.57 -2.70
CA LEU A 110 3.15 -3.95 -2.75
C LEU A 110 3.08 -4.63 -1.37
N VAL A 111 3.93 -4.23 -0.40
CA VAL A 111 3.81 -4.69 0.99
C VAL A 111 2.40 -4.46 1.53
N ARG A 112 1.81 -3.31 1.18
CA ARG A 112 0.47 -2.91 1.62
C ARG A 112 -0.64 -3.31 0.65
N ALA A 113 -0.36 -4.17 -0.32
CA ALA A 113 -1.36 -4.63 -1.29
C ALA A 113 -2.05 -5.90 -0.81
N ARG A 114 -3.37 -6.00 -1.04
CA ARG A 114 -4.15 -7.24 -0.81
C ARG A 114 -5.36 -7.32 -1.75
N PRO A 115 -5.87 -8.52 -2.07
CA PRO A 115 -7.08 -8.65 -2.85
C PRO A 115 -8.30 -8.22 -2.03
N VAL A 116 -9.09 -7.29 -2.57
CA VAL A 116 -10.35 -6.82 -1.98
C VAL A 116 -11.58 -7.42 -2.66
N PHE A 117 -11.46 -7.81 -3.93
CA PHE A 117 -12.50 -8.50 -4.68
C PHE A 117 -11.92 -9.55 -5.61
N GLY A 118 -12.65 -10.64 -5.82
CA GLY A 118 -12.31 -11.70 -6.76
C GLY A 118 -12.53 -13.10 -6.18
N GLU A 119 -12.29 -14.12 -7.00
CA GLU A 119 -12.42 -15.52 -6.59
C GLU A 119 -11.28 -15.98 -5.71
N SER A 120 -11.54 -16.90 -4.78
CA SER A 120 -10.53 -17.44 -3.87
C SER A 120 -9.30 -17.99 -4.60
N SER A 121 -9.49 -18.62 -5.77
CA SER A 121 -8.39 -19.11 -6.62
C SER A 121 -7.50 -17.98 -7.16
N LEU A 122 -8.09 -16.88 -7.64
CA LEU A 122 -7.34 -15.72 -8.15
C LEU A 122 -6.67 -14.94 -7.01
N LYS A 123 -7.35 -14.81 -5.87
CA LYS A 123 -6.76 -14.23 -4.66
C LYS A 123 -5.52 -15.02 -4.23
N ALA A 124 -5.60 -16.35 -4.20
CA ALA A 124 -4.47 -17.21 -3.88
C ALA A 124 -3.31 -17.08 -4.88
N LYS A 125 -3.60 -16.98 -6.19
CA LYS A 125 -2.58 -16.72 -7.21
C LYS A 125 -1.88 -15.38 -6.98
N PHE A 126 -2.62 -14.31 -6.69
CA PHE A 126 -2.04 -13.00 -6.39
C PHE A 126 -1.17 -13.04 -5.13
N GLU A 127 -1.65 -13.64 -4.04
CA GLU A 127 -0.85 -13.74 -2.81
C GLU A 127 0.44 -14.53 -3.02
N HIS A 128 0.40 -15.57 -3.85
CA HIS A 128 1.62 -16.29 -4.25
C HIS A 128 2.60 -15.37 -4.99
N ILE A 129 2.13 -14.62 -5.99
CA ILE A 129 2.96 -13.64 -6.72
C ILE A 129 3.53 -12.58 -5.77
N ARG A 130 2.69 -12.02 -4.90
CA ARG A 130 3.09 -11.02 -3.91
C ARG A 130 4.17 -11.58 -2.98
N GLN A 131 4.01 -12.80 -2.47
CA GLN A 131 5.04 -13.47 -1.67
C GLN A 131 6.33 -13.65 -2.45
N GLN A 132 6.28 -14.11 -3.72
CA GLN A 132 7.46 -14.28 -4.56
C GLN A 132 8.22 -12.96 -4.75
N VAL A 133 7.51 -11.87 -5.04
CA VAL A 133 8.12 -10.55 -5.23
C VAL A 133 8.72 -10.04 -3.92
N LEU A 134 7.96 -10.09 -2.82
CA LEU A 134 8.41 -9.58 -1.52
C LEU A 134 9.54 -10.41 -0.92
N SER A 135 9.65 -11.70 -1.26
CA SER A 135 10.75 -12.60 -0.85
C SER A 135 11.88 -12.74 -1.87
N ALA A 136 11.86 -12.02 -3.00
CA ALA A 136 12.96 -12.07 -3.96
C ALA A 136 14.27 -11.55 -3.34
N SER A 137 15.41 -12.18 -3.67
CA SER A 137 16.73 -11.72 -3.20
C SER A 137 17.00 -10.27 -3.60
N ARG A 138 17.69 -9.52 -2.73
CA ARG A 138 18.04 -8.11 -2.95
C ARG A 138 19.25 -7.70 -2.12
N ASP A 139 19.94 -6.67 -2.57
CA ASP A 139 20.95 -5.98 -1.80
C ASP A 139 20.29 -5.14 -0.69
N ILE A 140 20.66 -5.40 0.56
CA ILE A 140 20.08 -4.73 1.72
C ILE A 140 20.58 -3.29 1.86
N GLU A 141 21.81 -3.01 1.46
CA GLU A 141 22.37 -1.65 1.52
C GLU A 141 21.72 -0.77 0.47
N GLN A 142 21.53 -1.28 -0.75
CA GLN A 142 20.78 -0.56 -1.78
C GLN A 142 19.32 -0.32 -1.36
N LEU A 143 18.65 -1.33 -0.81
CA LEU A 143 17.28 -1.19 -0.29
C LEU A 143 17.19 -0.08 0.77
N LYS A 144 18.15 -0.04 1.70
CA LYS A 144 18.21 0.96 2.76
C LYS A 144 18.38 2.37 2.19
N GLN A 145 19.27 2.55 1.22
CA GLN A 145 19.47 3.82 0.52
C GLN A 145 18.21 4.27 -0.21
N ASP A 146 17.62 3.39 -1.03
CA ASP A 146 16.40 3.67 -1.80
C ASP A 146 15.24 4.14 -0.91
N VAL A 147 15.03 3.46 0.23
CA VAL A 147 13.95 3.78 1.18
C VAL A 147 14.18 5.16 1.80
N VAL A 148 15.41 5.48 2.20
CA VAL A 148 15.76 6.78 2.80
C VAL A 148 15.63 7.91 1.78
N GLU A 149 16.15 7.72 0.56
CA GLU A 149 16.06 8.70 -0.52
C GLU A 149 14.61 8.98 -0.91
N MET A 150 13.80 7.93 -1.08
CA MET A 150 12.39 8.07 -1.39
C MET A 150 11.65 8.79 -0.25
N ARG A 151 11.93 8.45 1.02
CA ARG A 151 11.32 9.10 2.17
C ARG A 151 11.66 10.58 2.25
N LYS A 152 12.93 10.94 1.99
CA LYS A 152 13.41 12.33 1.94
C LYS A 152 12.71 13.09 0.82
N LYS A 153 12.61 12.51 -0.38
CA LYS A 153 11.91 13.11 -1.51
C LYS A 153 10.43 13.38 -1.19
N MET A 154 9.74 12.40 -0.59
CA MET A 154 8.35 12.57 -0.14
C MET A 154 8.22 13.67 0.92
N PHE A 155 9.15 13.74 1.88
CA PHE A 155 9.14 14.79 2.89
C PHE A 155 9.22 16.17 2.25
N THR A 156 10.18 16.40 1.36
CA THR A 156 10.38 17.70 0.69
C THR A 156 9.16 18.15 -0.12
N HIS A 157 8.42 17.21 -0.73
CA HIS A 157 7.25 17.55 -1.56
C HIS A 157 5.93 17.64 -0.80
N LEU A 158 5.77 16.92 0.32
CA LEU A 158 4.49 16.80 1.03
C LEU A 158 4.46 17.49 2.40
N SER A 159 5.63 17.73 3.02
CA SER A 159 5.69 18.47 4.27
C SER A 159 5.63 19.97 3.97
N HIS A 160 4.58 20.60 4.49
CA HIS A 160 4.35 22.04 4.42
C HIS A 160 4.09 22.65 5.80
N SER A 161 4.41 21.90 6.86
CA SER A 161 4.22 22.35 8.24
C SER A 161 5.05 23.60 8.50
N LYS A 162 4.44 24.61 9.11
CA LYS A 162 5.13 25.83 9.50
C LYS A 162 5.99 25.58 10.74
N HIS A 163 6.79 26.58 11.10
CA HIS A 163 7.47 26.60 12.38
C HIS A 163 6.44 26.41 13.51
N SER A 164 6.71 25.47 14.41
CA SER A 164 5.83 25.07 15.53
C SER A 164 4.59 24.24 15.21
N GLU A 165 4.51 23.69 13.99
CA GLU A 165 3.49 22.72 13.62
C GLU A 165 4.08 21.32 13.43
N PHE A 166 3.26 20.29 13.68
CA PHE A 166 3.59 18.90 13.36
C PHE A 166 2.46 18.25 12.57
N ASN A 167 2.78 17.78 11.36
CA ASN A 167 1.87 16.96 10.55
C ASN A 167 2.00 15.48 10.96
N LEU A 168 0.93 14.96 11.56
CA LEU A 168 0.83 13.59 12.09
C LEU A 168 1.13 12.50 11.05
N LYS A 169 1.02 12.83 9.75
CA LYS A 169 1.21 11.88 8.65
C LYS A 169 2.57 12.04 7.98
N THR A 170 2.90 13.24 7.50
CA THR A 170 4.02 13.44 6.55
C THR A 170 5.33 13.81 7.20
N ASP A 171 5.31 14.32 8.42
CA ASP A 171 6.52 14.80 9.09
C ASP A 171 7.32 13.67 9.73
N ARG A 172 8.56 13.99 10.13
CA ARG A 172 9.44 13.02 10.81
C ARG A 172 8.85 12.63 12.16
N GLY A 173 8.81 11.33 12.43
CA GLY A 173 8.08 10.74 13.55
C GLY A 173 6.56 10.64 13.32
N GLY A 174 6.09 10.84 12.10
CA GLY A 174 4.68 10.66 11.73
C GLY A 174 4.37 9.25 11.22
N ILE A 175 3.11 9.03 10.84
CA ILE A 175 2.64 7.72 10.34
C ILE A 175 3.42 7.22 9.13
N THR A 176 3.81 8.11 8.20
CA THR A 176 4.59 7.69 7.02
C THR A 176 5.92 7.04 7.41
N ASP A 177 6.57 7.48 8.49
CA ASP A 177 7.82 6.86 8.95
C ASP A 177 7.57 5.44 9.44
N ILE A 178 6.49 5.22 10.19
CA ILE A 178 6.08 3.89 10.67
C ILE A 178 5.78 2.96 9.49
N GLU A 179 5.05 3.46 8.47
CA GLU A 179 4.75 2.69 7.26
C GLU A 179 6.03 2.28 6.53
N PHE A 180 6.98 3.21 6.37
CA PHE A 180 8.27 2.95 5.73
C PHE A 180 9.12 1.96 6.54
N ILE A 181 9.10 2.03 7.87
CA ILE A 181 9.75 1.06 8.75
C ILE A 181 9.15 -0.34 8.52
N ALA A 182 7.83 -0.49 8.53
CA ALA A 182 7.17 -1.77 8.31
C ALA A 182 7.52 -2.36 6.92
N GLN A 183 7.48 -1.52 5.88
CA GLN A 183 7.83 -1.91 4.51
C GLN A 183 9.29 -2.34 4.39
N TYR A 184 10.22 -1.56 4.96
CA TYR A 184 11.64 -1.90 4.98
C TYR A 184 11.89 -3.21 5.71
N LEU A 185 11.35 -3.38 6.92
CA LEU A 185 11.53 -4.61 7.71
C LEU A 185 11.01 -5.83 6.95
N MET A 186 9.86 -5.71 6.27
CA MET A 186 9.36 -6.77 5.41
C MET A 186 10.32 -7.07 4.26
N LEU A 187 10.72 -6.04 3.50
CA LEU A 187 11.59 -6.25 2.35
C LEU A 187 12.99 -6.74 2.75
N ALA A 188 13.54 -6.33 3.88
CA ALA A 188 14.85 -6.78 4.33
C ALA A 188 14.85 -8.26 4.77
N ASN A 189 13.73 -8.76 5.31
CA ASN A 189 13.69 -10.05 6.00
C ASN A 189 12.90 -11.15 5.25
N ALA A 190 11.92 -10.78 4.43
CA ALA A 190 11.11 -11.73 3.68
C ALA A 190 11.91 -12.67 2.76
N PRO A 191 13.10 -12.33 2.20
CA PRO A 191 13.90 -13.29 1.45
C PRO A 191 14.36 -14.51 2.25
N LYS A 192 14.60 -14.35 3.55
CA LYS A 192 14.97 -15.44 4.46
C LYS A 192 13.76 -16.02 5.21
N LYS A 193 12.68 -15.27 5.32
CA LYS A 193 11.47 -15.62 6.07
C LYS A 193 10.19 -15.28 5.27
N PRO A 194 9.85 -16.03 4.21
CA PRO A 194 8.71 -15.72 3.34
C PRO A 194 7.35 -15.69 4.03
N GLN A 195 7.22 -16.33 5.20
CA GLN A 195 6.01 -16.30 6.03
C GLN A 195 5.64 -14.90 6.51
N LEU A 196 6.59 -13.96 6.59
CA LEU A 196 6.35 -12.57 7.00
C LEU A 196 5.44 -11.82 6.02
N THR A 197 5.27 -12.33 4.80
CA THR A 197 4.42 -11.70 3.78
C THR A 197 2.93 -11.94 3.99
N LYS A 198 2.52 -12.61 5.07
CA LYS A 198 1.12 -12.99 5.33
C LYS A 198 0.17 -11.81 5.43
N TRP A 199 0.59 -10.71 6.06
CA TRP A 199 -0.24 -9.54 6.31
C TRP A 199 0.22 -8.33 5.50
N SER A 200 -0.66 -7.33 5.39
CA SER A 200 -0.44 -6.10 4.62
C SER A 200 -0.64 -4.81 5.43
N ASP A 201 -1.13 -4.90 6.66
CA ASP A 201 -1.31 -3.79 7.61
C ASP A 201 -0.17 -3.71 8.61
N ASN A 202 0.17 -2.49 9.04
CA ASN A 202 1.32 -2.24 9.91
C ASN A 202 1.27 -3.03 11.22
N VAL A 203 0.10 -3.11 11.85
CA VAL A 203 -0.08 -3.74 13.17
C VAL A 203 0.32 -5.21 13.14
N ARG A 204 -0.26 -6.00 12.23
CA ARG A 204 0.06 -7.42 12.13
C ARG A 204 1.42 -7.69 11.49
N ILE A 205 1.92 -6.78 10.65
CA ILE A 205 3.31 -6.83 10.19
C ILE A 205 4.26 -6.75 11.39
N PHE A 206 4.08 -5.80 12.30
CA PHE A 206 4.95 -5.70 13.48
C PHE A 206 4.85 -6.91 14.40
N ASP A 207 3.64 -7.48 14.58
CA ASP A 207 3.46 -8.73 15.33
C ASP A 207 4.30 -9.87 14.74
N ASP A 208 4.24 -10.08 13.41
CA ASP A 208 5.04 -11.09 12.73
C ASP A 208 6.56 -10.79 12.83
N MET A 209 6.97 -9.52 12.80
CA MET A 209 8.38 -9.13 12.98
C MET A 209 8.89 -9.43 14.40
N ALA A 210 8.06 -9.22 15.43
CA ALA A 210 8.39 -9.53 16.82
C ALA A 210 8.45 -11.04 17.06
N GLU A 211 7.47 -11.80 16.56
CA GLU A 211 7.45 -13.27 16.65
C GLU A 211 8.69 -13.88 15.96
N ALA A 212 9.09 -13.31 14.83
CA ALA A 212 10.29 -13.70 14.11
C ALA A 212 11.60 -13.20 14.74
N LYS A 213 11.56 -12.48 15.88
CA LYS A 213 12.71 -11.88 16.58
C LYS A 213 13.52 -10.90 15.73
N ILE A 214 12.88 -10.22 14.78
CA ILE A 214 13.50 -9.17 13.95
C ILE A 214 13.55 -7.86 14.72
N ILE A 215 12.50 -7.59 15.50
CA ILE A 215 12.42 -6.48 16.45
C ILE A 215 12.10 -7.03 17.84
N SER A 216 12.34 -6.25 18.90
CA SER A 216 11.95 -6.64 20.24
C SER A 216 10.43 -6.53 20.42
N GLN A 217 9.85 -7.31 21.34
CA GLN A 217 8.42 -7.18 21.66
C GLN A 217 8.08 -5.76 22.14
N THR A 218 8.97 -5.15 22.94
CA THR A 218 8.81 -3.77 23.41
C THR A 218 8.77 -2.76 22.26
N ASP A 219 9.67 -2.90 21.28
CA ASP A 219 9.67 -2.03 20.10
C ASP A 219 8.39 -2.20 19.28
N CYS A 220 7.93 -3.44 19.11
CA CYS A 220 6.67 -3.77 18.42
C CYS A 220 5.47 -3.10 19.09
N ASP A 221 5.30 -3.30 20.40
CA ASP A 221 4.19 -2.75 21.17
C ASP A 221 4.19 -1.21 21.11
N THR A 222 5.38 -0.61 21.22
CA THR A 222 5.54 0.85 21.17
C THR A 222 5.26 1.42 19.77
N LEU A 223 5.75 0.79 18.69
CA LEU A 223 5.44 1.18 17.31
C LEU A 223 3.94 1.10 17.02
N LYS A 224 3.30 0.01 17.45
CA LYS A 224 1.85 -0.18 17.31
C LYS A 224 1.06 0.88 18.06
N GLN A 225 1.46 1.19 19.29
CA GLN A 225 0.81 2.21 20.10
C GLN A 225 0.93 3.58 19.45
N CYS A 226 2.15 3.99 19.06
CA CYS A 226 2.38 5.26 18.35
C CYS A 226 1.52 5.36 17.08
N TYR A 227 1.46 4.28 16.30
CA TYR A 227 0.65 4.22 15.09
C TYR A 227 -0.85 4.42 15.37
N VAL A 228 -1.39 3.73 16.39
CA VAL A 228 -2.80 3.86 16.79
C VAL A 228 -3.11 5.26 17.30
N ASP A 229 -2.24 5.84 18.12
CA ASP A 229 -2.44 7.17 18.71
C ASP A 229 -2.46 8.26 17.65
N LEU A 230 -1.45 8.29 16.77
CA LEU A 230 -1.40 9.25 15.65
C LEU A 230 -2.60 9.08 14.72
N ARG A 231 -3.02 7.84 14.44
CA ARG A 231 -4.15 7.57 13.54
C ARG A 231 -5.48 8.00 14.16
N ASN A 232 -5.69 7.74 15.45
CA ASN A 232 -6.88 8.17 16.16
C ASN A 232 -6.98 9.71 16.21
N ALA A 233 -5.85 10.40 16.40
CA ALA A 233 -5.79 11.86 16.31
C ALA A 233 -6.18 12.36 14.92
N ILE A 234 -5.69 11.74 13.84
CA ILE A 234 -6.12 12.06 12.47
C ILE A 234 -7.62 11.82 12.27
N HIS A 235 -8.18 10.74 12.82
CA HIS A 235 -9.62 10.50 12.74
C HIS A 235 -10.42 11.59 13.46
N HIS A 236 -9.99 12.00 14.65
CA HIS A 236 -10.62 13.09 15.39
C HIS A 236 -10.57 14.41 14.62
N LEU A 237 -9.40 14.81 14.11
CA LEU A 237 -9.22 16.03 13.33
C LEU A 237 -10.11 16.05 12.07
N ASN A 238 -10.22 14.92 11.38
CA ASN A 238 -11.09 14.78 10.23
C ASN A 238 -12.58 14.98 10.57
N LEU A 239 -13.03 14.47 11.73
CA LEU A 239 -14.43 14.62 12.18
C LEU A 239 -14.79 16.08 12.47
N ILE A 240 -13.84 16.87 12.95
CA ILE A 240 -14.02 18.31 13.20
C ILE A 240 -13.59 19.18 12.02
N GLY A 241 -13.33 18.58 10.86
CA GLY A 241 -12.99 19.28 9.63
C GLY A 241 -11.62 19.96 9.59
N LYS A 242 -10.70 19.60 10.50
CA LYS A 242 -9.32 20.13 10.55
C LYS A 242 -8.35 19.28 9.71
N SER A 243 -7.24 19.91 9.31
CA SER A 243 -6.09 19.21 8.72
C SER A 243 -5.42 18.31 9.78
N PRO A 244 -4.65 17.28 9.38
CA PRO A 244 -3.91 16.40 10.29
C PRO A 244 -2.64 17.06 10.86
N VAL A 245 -2.75 18.33 11.24
CA VAL A 245 -1.66 19.16 11.77
C VAL A 245 -2.02 19.57 13.19
N VAL A 246 -1.07 19.39 14.10
CA VAL A 246 -1.18 19.70 15.52
C VAL A 246 -0.03 20.61 15.94
N ASP A 247 -0.07 21.10 17.18
CA ASP A 247 1.03 21.86 17.75
C ASP A 247 2.27 20.97 17.92
N GLU A 248 3.48 21.53 17.76
CA GLU A 248 4.72 20.76 17.87
C GLU A 248 4.95 20.14 19.27
N THR A 249 4.27 20.66 20.30
CA THR A 249 4.33 20.14 21.67
C THR A 249 3.49 18.87 21.86
N GLU A 250 2.64 18.51 20.90
CA GLU A 250 1.86 17.28 20.92
C GLU A 250 2.68 16.09 20.37
N PHE A 251 2.39 14.88 20.87
CA PHE A 251 3.00 13.61 20.45
C PHE A 251 4.53 13.55 20.50
N VAL A 252 5.16 14.34 21.37
CA VAL A 252 6.64 14.43 21.45
C VAL A 252 7.27 13.07 21.75
N LYS A 253 6.68 12.28 22.65
CA LYS A 253 7.23 10.97 23.05
C LYS A 253 7.20 9.97 21.89
N GLU A 254 6.06 9.91 21.20
CA GLU A 254 5.81 9.05 20.05
C GLU A 254 6.77 9.42 18.92
N ARG A 255 6.88 10.72 18.60
CA ARG A 255 7.79 11.23 17.57
C ARG A 255 9.24 10.89 17.87
N SER A 256 9.70 11.14 19.10
CA SER A 256 11.07 10.83 19.52
C SER A 256 11.37 9.34 19.40
N PHE A 257 10.43 8.47 19.79
CA PHE A 257 10.61 7.03 19.67
C PHE A 257 10.69 6.60 18.20
N ILE A 258 9.77 7.05 17.35
CA ILE A 258 9.76 6.69 15.92
C ILE A 258 11.05 7.16 15.23
N GLN A 259 11.51 8.37 15.53
CA GLN A 259 12.76 8.91 14.97
C GLN A 259 13.98 8.13 15.45
N ALA A 260 14.06 7.79 16.74
CA ALA A 260 15.16 6.97 17.26
C ALA A 260 15.16 5.56 16.63
N PHE A 261 13.98 4.98 16.42
CA PHE A 261 13.85 3.68 15.75
C PHE A 261 14.24 3.76 14.26
N TRP A 262 13.82 4.83 13.58
CA TRP A 262 14.25 5.13 12.21
C TRP A 262 15.77 5.21 12.13
N ASP A 263 16.41 6.02 12.97
CA ASP A 263 17.86 6.22 12.96
C ASP A 263 18.60 4.92 13.26
N LYS A 264 18.09 4.09 14.17
CA LYS A 264 18.65 2.75 14.45
C LYS A 264 18.71 1.87 13.20
N LEU A 265 17.71 1.94 12.31
CA LEU A 265 17.69 1.17 11.06
C LEU A 265 18.55 1.82 9.97
N PHE A 266 18.47 3.15 9.85
CA PHE A 266 18.91 3.85 8.64
C PHE A 266 20.24 4.61 8.75
N SER A 267 20.77 4.84 9.96
CA SER A 267 21.96 5.69 10.18
C SER A 267 23.30 4.95 10.18
N SER A 268 23.28 3.63 10.00
CA SER A 268 24.49 2.79 9.82
C SER A 268 25.00 2.77 8.38
#